data_AF-A0A1Q6T089-F1
#
_entry.id   AF-A0A1Q6T089-F1
#
_cell.length_a   1.000
_cell.length_b   1.000
_cell.length_c   1.000
_cell.angle_alpha   90.00
_cell.angle_beta   90.00
_cell.angle_gamma   90.00
#
_symmetry.space_group_name_H-M   'P 1'
#
loop_
_entity.id
_entity.type
_entity.pdbx_description
1 polymer ?
#
loop_
_entity_poly.entity_id
_entity_poly.type
_entity_poly.pdbx_seq_one_letter_code
_entity_poly.pdbx_strand_id
1 'polypeptide(L)'
;MFKEFSIGTYNLEQITRKAADFGLKMKTSKKLHKQTIRGILSNRFYIGEMYSGGHYYSHCYPRLTDSYTFERCQEILEGKANHKVQKHEYVFKGLVRCKNCGGVVSTDINVHSAKKKGKKSFINTFFVRNAAAIGRERKMGLKK
;
A
#
# COMPACT_ATOMS: atom_id res chain seq x y z
N MET A 1 -12.70 -11.46 -12.99
CA MET A 1 -11.77 -10.49 -12.38
C MET A 1 -12.48 -9.29 -11.75
N PHE A 2 -13.15 -8.42 -12.51
CA PHE A 2 -13.82 -7.22 -11.95
C PHE A 2 -14.82 -7.54 -10.84
N LYS A 3 -15.74 -8.49 -11.07
CA LYS A 3 -16.73 -8.94 -10.07
C LYS A 3 -16.10 -9.50 -8.79
N GLU A 4 -14.93 -10.12 -8.86
CA GLU A 4 -14.26 -10.62 -7.65
C GLU A 4 -13.55 -9.50 -6.90
N PHE A 5 -12.96 -8.55 -7.62
CA PHE A 5 -12.27 -7.43 -7.01
C PHE A 5 -13.24 -6.45 -6.33
N SER A 6 -14.44 -6.25 -6.89
CA SER A 6 -15.48 -5.38 -6.31
C SER A 6 -15.98 -5.84 -4.94
N ILE A 7 -15.77 -7.11 -4.57
CA ILE A 7 -16.08 -7.64 -3.24
C ILE A 7 -15.21 -6.97 -2.15
N GLY A 8 -14.02 -6.46 -2.50
CA GLY A 8 -13.15 -5.70 -1.60
C GLY A 8 -12.36 -6.54 -0.59
N THR A 9 -12.44 -7.87 -0.64
CA THR A 9 -11.68 -8.78 0.23
C THR A 9 -10.27 -9.04 -0.28
N TYR A 10 -10.03 -8.87 -1.58
CA TYR A 10 -8.75 -9.21 -2.21
C TYR A 10 -7.81 -8.01 -2.27
N ASN A 11 -6.55 -8.23 -1.85
CA ASN A 11 -5.46 -7.31 -2.14
C ASN A 11 -5.07 -7.39 -3.63
N LEU A 12 -4.45 -6.33 -4.16
CA LEU A 12 -4.00 -6.23 -5.55
C LEU A 12 -3.06 -7.39 -5.95
N GLU A 13 -2.27 -7.91 -5.02
CA GLU A 13 -1.41 -9.08 -5.24
C GLU A 13 -2.19 -10.40 -5.32
N GLN A 14 -3.26 -10.53 -4.54
CA GLN A 14 -4.12 -11.72 -4.58
C GLN A 14 -4.90 -11.75 -5.89
N ILE A 15 -5.47 -10.62 -6.32
CA ILE A 15 -6.19 -10.55 -7.59
C ILE A 15 -5.26 -10.75 -8.79
N THR A 16 -3.99 -10.30 -8.70
CA THR A 16 -3.00 -10.55 -9.77
C THR A 16 -2.70 -12.05 -9.92
N ARG A 17 -2.62 -12.80 -8.81
CA ARG A 17 -2.43 -14.26 -8.86
C ARG A 17 -3.65 -14.95 -9.45
N LYS A 18 -4.84 -14.63 -8.97
CA LYS A 18 -6.09 -15.15 -9.54
C LYS A 18 -6.25 -14.82 -11.03
N ALA A 19 -5.86 -13.63 -11.46
CA ALA A 19 -5.86 -13.26 -12.87
C ALA A 19 -4.93 -14.16 -13.69
N ALA A 20 -3.76 -14.52 -13.15
CA ALA A 20 -2.86 -15.48 -13.78
C ALA A 20 -3.47 -16.89 -13.82
N ASP A 21 -4.19 -17.30 -12.77
CA ASP A 21 -4.89 -18.60 -12.71
C ASP A 21 -6.02 -18.67 -13.75
N PHE A 22 -6.68 -17.55 -14.04
CA PHE A 22 -7.63 -17.42 -15.17
C PHE A 22 -6.95 -17.41 -16.55
N GLY A 23 -5.63 -17.54 -16.61
CA GLY A 23 -4.87 -17.59 -17.86
C GLY A 23 -4.54 -16.21 -18.46
N LEU A 24 -4.77 -15.11 -17.75
CA LEU A 24 -4.32 -13.79 -18.22
C LEU A 24 -2.78 -13.78 -18.20
N LYS A 25 -2.21 -13.40 -19.35
CA LYS A 25 -0.77 -13.29 -19.56
C LYS A 25 -0.45 -12.01 -20.30
N MET A 26 0.73 -11.46 -20.08
CA MET A 26 1.20 -10.34 -20.89
C MET A 26 1.68 -10.89 -22.24
N LYS A 27 1.61 -10.06 -23.28
CA LYS A 27 2.14 -10.41 -24.61
C LYS A 27 3.65 -10.69 -24.56
N THR A 28 4.37 -9.88 -23.79
CA THR A 28 5.85 -9.91 -23.73
C THR A 28 6.40 -10.75 -22.58
N SER A 29 5.62 -11.03 -21.53
CA SER A 29 6.11 -11.72 -20.33
C SER A 29 5.12 -12.75 -19.80
N LYS A 30 5.64 -13.82 -19.19
CA LYS A 30 4.82 -14.85 -18.53
C LYS A 30 4.16 -14.37 -17.23
N LYS A 31 4.64 -13.26 -16.64
CA LYS A 31 4.21 -12.79 -15.31
C LYS A 31 3.43 -11.50 -15.42
N LEU A 32 2.22 -11.49 -14.86
CA LEU A 32 1.41 -10.27 -14.70
C LEU A 32 2.00 -9.36 -13.62
N HIS A 33 2.17 -8.08 -13.96
CA HIS A 33 2.60 -7.07 -13.01
C HIS A 33 1.41 -6.43 -12.30
N LYS A 34 1.58 -6.08 -11.01
CA LYS A 34 0.54 -5.43 -10.20
C LYS A 34 0.05 -4.12 -10.83
N GLN A 35 0.97 -3.35 -11.42
CA GLN A 35 0.65 -2.09 -12.10
C GLN A 35 -0.26 -2.29 -13.32
N THR A 36 -0.05 -3.38 -14.06
CA THR A 36 -0.88 -3.71 -15.23
C THR A 36 -2.31 -3.99 -14.81
N ILE A 37 -2.50 -4.79 -13.75
CA ILE A 37 -3.83 -5.06 -13.20
C ILE A 37 -4.48 -3.79 -12.66
N ARG A 38 -3.73 -2.92 -11.97
CA ARG A 38 -4.21 -1.61 -11.54
C ARG A 38 -4.71 -0.79 -12.73
N GLY A 39 -3.92 -0.70 -13.81
CA GLY A 39 -4.29 0.03 -15.01
C GLY A 39 -5.52 -0.52 -15.72
N ILE A 40 -5.70 -1.85 -15.73
CA ILE A 40 -6.91 -2.49 -16.25
C ILE A 40 -8.11 -2.12 -15.38
N LEU A 41 -7.99 -2.24 -14.06
CA LEU A 41 -9.08 -1.93 -13.13
C LEU A 41 -9.45 -0.44 -13.13
N SER A 42 -8.54 0.48 -13.45
CA SER A 42 -8.79 1.93 -13.49
C SER A 42 -9.26 2.46 -14.84
N ASN A 43 -9.21 1.67 -15.91
CA ASN A 43 -9.52 2.17 -17.25
C ASN A 43 -11.03 2.19 -17.51
N ARG A 44 -11.59 3.38 -17.74
CA ARG A 44 -13.01 3.57 -18.07
C ARG A 44 -13.44 3.00 -19.43
N PHE A 45 -12.48 2.59 -20.26
CA PHE A 45 -12.77 1.86 -21.48
C PHE A 45 -13.61 0.60 -21.24
N TYR A 46 -13.49 -0.05 -20.08
CA TYR A 46 -14.28 -1.26 -19.78
C TYR A 46 -15.77 -0.98 -19.51
N ILE A 47 -16.13 0.28 -19.27
CA ILE A 47 -17.52 0.73 -19.05
C ILE A 47 -18.11 1.48 -20.25
N GLY A 48 -17.41 1.55 -21.40
CA GLY A 48 -17.96 2.25 -22.56
C GLY A 48 -17.49 3.69 -22.73
N GLU A 49 -16.57 4.18 -21.92
CA GLU A 49 -16.13 5.59 -21.99
C GLU A 49 -14.72 5.70 -22.55
N MET A 50 -14.52 6.67 -23.43
CA MET A 50 -13.23 7.01 -24.02
C MET A 50 -12.82 8.43 -23.65
N TYR A 51 -11.56 8.61 -23.26
CA TYR A 51 -11.00 9.93 -23.00
C TYR A 51 -10.42 10.53 -24.29
N SER A 52 -10.93 11.68 -24.72
CA SER A 52 -10.44 12.42 -25.89
C SER A 52 -10.53 13.93 -25.62
N GLY A 53 -9.51 14.70 -25.99
CA GLY A 53 -9.55 16.17 -25.91
C GLY A 53 -9.89 16.76 -24.52
N GLY A 54 -9.57 16.06 -23.43
CA GLY A 54 -9.89 16.52 -22.06
C GLY A 54 -11.24 16.06 -21.52
N HIS A 55 -12.07 15.42 -22.34
CA HIS A 55 -13.42 14.99 -21.97
C HIS A 55 -13.62 13.48 -22.14
N TYR A 56 -14.57 12.94 -21.38
CA TYR A 56 -15.01 11.55 -21.52
C TYR A 56 -16.22 11.50 -22.46
N TYR A 57 -16.15 10.65 -23.47
CA TYR A 57 -17.23 10.42 -24.42
C TYR A 57 -17.71 8.98 -24.33
N SER A 58 -19.02 8.77 -24.46
CA SER A 58 -19.58 7.43 -24.63
C SER A 58 -19.16 6.86 -25.97
N HIS A 59 -18.58 5.67 -25.95
CA HIS A 59 -18.15 4.96 -27.14
C HIS A 59 -19.23 3.97 -27.61
N CYS A 60 -19.27 3.71 -28.91
CA CYS A 60 -20.18 2.76 -29.55
C CYS A 60 -19.66 1.31 -29.49
N TYR A 61 -19.41 0.77 -28.29
CA TYR A 61 -19.15 -0.67 -28.12
C TYR A 61 -19.92 -1.25 -26.93
N PRO A 62 -20.20 -2.57 -26.92
CA PRO A 62 -20.82 -3.23 -25.78
C PRO A 62 -19.95 -3.11 -24.53
N ARG A 63 -20.55 -2.69 -23.41
CA ARG A 63 -19.84 -2.57 -22.12
C ARG A 63 -19.42 -3.96 -21.62
N LEU A 64 -18.14 -4.09 -21.26
CA LEU A 64 -17.59 -5.34 -20.72
C LEU A 64 -17.92 -5.52 -19.24
N THR A 65 -18.17 -4.43 -18.52
CA THR A 65 -18.54 -4.43 -17.10
C THR A 65 -19.54 -3.31 -16.83
N ASP A 66 -20.37 -3.51 -15.81
CA ASP A 66 -21.34 -2.52 -15.36
C ASP A 66 -20.67 -1.34 -14.64
N SER A 67 -21.25 -0.14 -14.76
CA SER A 67 -20.70 1.08 -14.15
C SER A 67 -20.60 0.94 -12.62
N TYR A 68 -21.60 0.35 -11.98
CA TYR A 68 -21.61 0.12 -10.53
C TYR A 68 -20.44 -0.75 -10.07
N THR A 69 -20.16 -1.84 -10.78
CA THR A 69 -19.04 -2.75 -10.45
C THR A 69 -17.70 -2.03 -10.62
N PHE A 70 -17.57 -1.18 -11.64
CA PHE A 70 -16.36 -0.43 -11.91
C PHE A 70 -16.10 0.67 -10.86
N GLU A 71 -17.13 1.42 -10.48
CA GLU A 71 -17.05 2.44 -9.42
C GLU A 71 -16.63 1.82 -8.10
N ARG A 72 -17.23 0.67 -7.75
CA ARG A 72 -16.83 -0.08 -6.55
C ARG A 72 -15.35 -0.46 -6.57
N CYS A 73 -14.82 -0.85 -7.73
CA CYS A 73 -13.39 -1.11 -7.90
C CYS A 73 -12.54 0.15 -7.69
N GLN A 74 -12.98 1.32 -8.16
CA GLN A 74 -12.26 2.58 -7.94
C GLN A 74 -12.21 2.96 -6.46
N GLU A 75 -13.32 2.84 -5.73
CA GLU A 75 -13.36 3.12 -4.28
C GLU A 75 -12.34 2.28 -3.49
N ILE A 76 -12.17 1.02 -3.90
CA ILE A 76 -11.20 0.10 -3.29
C ILE A 76 -9.76 0.51 -3.65
N LEU A 77 -9.51 0.91 -4.91
CA LEU A 77 -8.19 1.34 -5.37
C LEU A 77 -7.74 2.67 -4.76
N GLU A 78 -8.66 3.61 -4.58
CA GLU A 78 -8.43 4.90 -3.93
C GLU A 78 -8.22 4.77 -2.41
N GLY A 79 -8.40 3.57 -1.86
CA GLY A 79 -8.23 3.31 -0.44
C GLY A 79 -9.37 3.84 0.43
N LYS A 80 -10.44 4.39 -0.17
CA LYS A 80 -11.65 4.85 0.52
C LYS A 80 -12.40 3.70 1.18
N ALA A 81 -12.38 2.51 0.57
CA ALA A 81 -13.11 1.36 1.10
C ALA A 81 -12.42 0.63 2.27
N ASN A 82 -11.07 0.64 2.33
CA ASN A 82 -10.30 -0.26 3.21
C ASN A 82 -9.16 0.46 3.95
N HIS A 83 -9.38 1.67 4.44
CA HIS A 83 -8.39 2.36 5.27
C HIS A 83 -8.31 1.71 6.67
N LYS A 84 -7.51 0.64 6.81
CA LYS A 84 -7.17 0.09 8.11
C LYS A 84 -6.19 1.04 8.81
N VAL A 85 -6.71 1.85 9.74
CA VAL A 85 -5.88 2.66 10.64
C VAL A 85 -4.96 1.71 11.40
N GLN A 86 -3.66 1.76 11.12
CA GLN A 86 -2.66 1.01 11.88
C GLN A 86 -2.53 1.67 13.25
N LYS A 87 -3.26 1.16 14.25
CA LYS A 87 -3.08 1.55 15.65
C LYS A 87 -1.88 0.78 16.18
N HIS A 88 -0.73 1.44 16.25
CA HIS A 88 0.42 0.91 16.96
C HIS A 88 0.24 1.19 18.46
N GLU A 89 0.04 0.13 19.24
CA GLU A 89 0.03 0.21 20.69
C GLU A 89 1.48 0.15 21.19
N TYR A 90 1.92 1.22 21.83
CA TYR A 90 3.28 1.34 22.36
C TYR A 90 3.19 1.34 23.89
N VAL A 91 3.73 0.29 24.51
CA VAL A 91 3.69 0.08 25.98
C VAL A 91 4.24 1.27 26.78
N PHE A 92 5.23 1.99 26.22
CA PHE A 92 5.92 3.09 26.90
C PHE A 92 5.51 4.49 26.43
N LYS A 93 4.45 4.62 25.62
CA LYS A 93 4.01 5.93 25.12
C LYS A 93 3.60 6.83 26.28
N GLY A 94 4.23 8.00 26.39
CA GLY A 94 3.91 9.00 27.43
C GLY A 94 4.47 8.73 28.82
N LEU A 95 5.03 7.54 29.06
CA LEU A 95 5.61 7.16 30.36
C LEU A 95 7.08 7.54 30.49
N VAL A 96 7.84 7.46 29.38
CA VAL A 96 9.27 7.72 29.39
C VAL A 96 9.54 9.20 29.11
N ARG A 97 10.26 9.86 30.01
CA ARG A 97 10.71 11.25 29.88
C ARG A 97 12.23 11.32 29.89
N CYS A 98 12.80 12.18 29.06
CA CYS A 98 14.24 12.40 29.05
C CYS A 98 14.67 13.19 30.30
N LYS A 99 15.62 12.69 31.09
CA LYS A 99 16.15 13.39 32.27
C LYS A 99 16.82 14.74 31.91
N ASN A 100 17.42 14.84 30.73
CA ASN A 100 18.21 16.02 30.34
C ASN A 100 17.37 17.18 29.79
N CYS A 101 16.26 16.90 29.11
CA CYS A 101 15.43 17.94 28.47
C CYS A 101 13.96 17.92 28.90
N GLY A 102 13.54 16.98 29.75
CA GLY A 102 12.15 16.86 30.24
C GLY A 102 11.12 16.43 29.20
N GLY A 103 11.49 16.35 27.92
CA GLY A 103 10.62 15.97 26.82
C GLY A 103 10.11 14.53 26.90
N VAL A 104 8.89 14.31 26.40
CA VAL A 104 8.29 12.98 26.27
C VAL A 104 8.96 12.23 25.12
N VAL A 105 9.45 11.03 25.38
CA VAL A 105 10.12 10.21 24.37
C VAL A 105 9.09 9.66 23.38
N SER A 106 9.30 9.90 22.09
CA SER A 106 8.48 9.31 21.05
C SER A 106 8.92 7.85 20.83
N THR A 107 7.96 6.95 20.75
CA THR A 107 8.19 5.53 20.53
C THR A 107 8.04 5.22 19.04
N ASP A 108 9.06 4.59 18.46
CA ASP A 108 9.06 4.15 17.06
C ASP A 108 9.52 2.68 16.95
N ILE A 109 8.80 1.90 16.14
CA ILE A 109 9.16 0.51 15.87
C ILE A 109 9.84 0.46 14.50
N ASN A 110 11.16 0.28 14.47
CA ASN A 110 11.91 0.01 13.24
C ASN A 110 12.06 -1.50 13.05
N VAL A 111 11.20 -2.10 12.22
CA VAL A 111 11.36 -3.51 11.85
C VAL A 111 12.38 -3.62 10.73
N HIS A 112 13.63 -3.89 11.09
CA HIS A 112 14.62 -4.33 10.10
C HIS A 112 14.39 -5.81 9.78
N SER A 113 14.12 -6.10 8.51
CA SER A 113 14.01 -7.49 8.05
C SER A 113 15.41 -8.10 7.97
N ALA A 114 15.78 -8.94 8.94
CA ALA A 114 17.03 -9.67 8.91
C ALA A 114 17.02 -10.70 7.75
N LYS A 115 17.92 -10.54 6.77
CA LYS A 115 18.24 -11.57 5.76
C LYS A 115 19.07 -12.69 6.37
N LYS A 116 18.55 -13.44 7.35
CA LYS A 116 19.12 -14.74 7.75
C LYS A 116 18.07 -15.57 8.47
N LYS A 117 17.99 -16.86 8.10
CA LYS A 117 17.01 -17.86 8.54
C LYS A 117 16.60 -17.68 10.02
N GLY A 118 15.35 -17.29 10.26
CA GLY A 118 14.59 -17.75 11.43
C GLY A 118 14.39 -16.82 12.64
N LYS A 119 14.96 -15.61 12.74
CA LYS A 119 14.68 -14.73 13.90
C LYS A 119 14.47 -13.27 13.47
N LYS A 120 13.24 -12.75 13.63
CA LYS A 120 12.93 -11.32 13.53
C LYS A 120 13.40 -10.65 14.82
N SER A 121 14.47 -9.87 14.78
CA SER A 121 14.88 -9.02 15.91
C SER A 121 14.12 -7.71 15.85
N PHE A 122 13.30 -7.44 16.86
CA PHE A 122 12.64 -6.14 17.06
C PHE A 122 13.62 -5.22 17.79
N ILE A 123 14.07 -4.16 17.13
CA ILE A 123 14.89 -3.12 17.77
C ILE A 123 13.95 -1.94 18.03
N ASN A 124 13.61 -1.71 19.29
CA ASN A 124 12.87 -0.53 19.70
C ASN A 124 13.87 0.63 19.78
N THR A 125 13.82 1.55 18.83
CA THR A 125 14.58 2.79 18.89
C THR A 125 13.73 3.79 19.67
N PHE A 126 14.37 4.56 20.55
CA PHE A 126 13.74 5.62 21.30
C PHE A 126 14.31 6.95 20.79
N PHE A 127 13.46 7.81 20.24
CA PHE A 127 13.87 9.13 19.77
C PHE A 127 13.27 10.23 20.65
N VAL A 128 14.12 11.15 21.10
CA VAL A 128 13.69 12.41 21.72
C VAL A 128 13.62 13.44 20.60
N ARG A 129 12.42 13.89 20.25
CA ARG A 129 12.23 15.07 19.39
C ARG A 129 12.60 16.30 20.22
N ASN A 130 13.88 16.63 20.30
CA ASN A 130 14.24 17.96 20.78
C ASN A 130 13.88 18.98 19.70
N ALA A 131 13.11 19.97 20.08
CA ALA A 131 13.16 21.27 19.44
C ALA A 131 14.60 21.80 19.56
N ALA A 132 15.07 22.47 18.50
CA ALA A 132 16.44 22.91 18.23
C ALA A 132 17.31 21.89 17.45
N ALA A 133 17.88 22.42 16.37
CA ALA A 133 18.57 21.76 15.28
C ALA A 133 19.78 20.89 15.70
N ILE A 134 20.15 19.94 14.81
CA ILE A 134 21.51 19.57 14.33
C ILE A 134 21.58 18.07 13.97
N GLY A 135 22.10 17.80 12.76
CA GLY A 135 22.95 16.63 12.48
C GLY A 135 22.30 15.26 12.33
N ARG A 136 22.16 14.79 11.08
CA ARG A 136 22.07 13.36 10.76
C ARG A 136 23.43 12.69 11.04
N GLU A 137 23.62 12.10 12.21
CA GLU A 137 24.76 11.18 12.44
C GLU A 137 24.35 9.73 12.24
N ARG A 138 24.99 9.10 11.25
CA ARG A 138 24.94 7.66 10.98
C ARG A 138 25.63 6.94 12.14
N LYS A 139 24.91 6.06 12.84
CA LYS A 139 25.47 5.21 13.90
C LYS A 139 26.65 4.39 13.37
N MET A 140 27.86 4.68 13.84
CA MET A 140 28.98 3.73 13.81
C MET A 140 28.67 2.57 14.76
N GLY A 141 28.83 1.35 14.25
CA GLY A 141 28.58 0.12 15.01
C GLY A 141 29.67 -0.11 16.04
N LEU A 142 29.27 -0.31 17.30
CA LEU A 142 30.13 -0.88 18.33
C LEU A 142 30.04 -2.41 18.21
N LYS A 143 31.05 -3.03 17.58
CA LYS A 143 31.29 -4.47 17.66
C LYS A 143 32.08 -4.73 18.95
N LYS A 144 31.61 -5.66 19.77
CA LYS A 144 32.45 -6.35 20.76
C LYS A 144 33.36 -7.33 20.04
#